data_AF-A0A091DNT5-F1
#
_entry.id   AF-A0A091DNT5-F1
#
_cell.length_a   1.000
_cell.length_b   1.000
_cell.length_c   1.000
_cell.angle_alpha   90.00
_cell.angle_beta   90.00
_cell.angle_gamma   90.00
#
_symmetry.space_group_name_H-M   'P 1'
#
loop_
_entity.id
_entity.type
_entity.pdbx_description
1 polymer ?
#
loop_
_entity_poly.entity_id
_entity_poly.type
_entity_poly.pdbx_seq_one_letter_code
_entity_poly.pdbx_strand_id
1 'polypeptide(L)'
;MRQTETISQHIAMRAHQEVDYLFCLDVDTVLQNPWGPETLGDMVAAIHPGYFTVPRQQFPYEHRWVSTAFVADEGDFYYGGAVFAGQVANVYEFTRGCHMAILADKANGIMAVWQESLLNRCLITHKPSKVLSPVHIWDDRKPAPPSLKLIRFSTLVKDTGWLRG
;
A
#
# COMPACT_ATOMS: atom_id res chain seq x y z
N MET A 1 -12.01 1.85 -2.54
CA MET A 1 -12.20 2.25 -3.96
C MET A 1 -12.17 3.76 -4.23
N ARG A 2 -12.64 4.65 -3.34
CA ARG A 2 -12.58 6.13 -3.55
C ARG A 2 -11.30 6.80 -3.01
N GLN A 3 -10.52 6.13 -2.17
CA GLN A 3 -9.37 6.73 -1.49
C GLN A 3 -8.30 7.25 -2.46
N THR A 4 -7.93 6.48 -3.49
CA THR A 4 -6.95 6.90 -4.49
C THR A 4 -7.41 8.12 -5.29
N GLU A 5 -8.70 8.18 -5.62
CA GLU A 5 -9.32 9.37 -6.24
C GLU A 5 -9.21 10.59 -5.32
N THR A 6 -9.67 10.47 -4.07
CA THR A 6 -9.64 11.55 -3.08
C THR A 6 -8.22 12.07 -2.83
N ILE A 7 -7.23 11.19 -2.72
CA ILE A 7 -5.83 11.59 -2.54
C ILE A 7 -5.35 12.37 -3.77
N SER A 8 -5.58 11.86 -4.98
CA SER A 8 -5.15 12.53 -6.22
C SER A 8 -5.77 13.93 -6.36
N GLN A 9 -7.05 14.08 -6.02
CA GLN A 9 -7.75 15.36 -6.00
C GLN A 9 -7.17 16.31 -4.95
N HIS A 10 -6.92 15.82 -3.73
CA HIS A 10 -6.33 16.62 -2.66
C HIS A 10 -4.93 17.12 -3.03
N ILE A 11 -4.11 16.28 -3.68
CA ILE A 11 -2.80 16.69 -4.18
C ILE A 11 -2.93 17.80 -5.23
N ALA A 12 -3.79 17.59 -6.23
CA ALA A 12 -4.01 18.55 -7.31
C ALA A 12 -4.52 19.91 -6.80
N MET A 13 -5.38 19.89 -5.78
CA MET A 13 -5.94 21.13 -5.20
C MET A 13 -4.96 21.85 -4.29
N ARG A 14 -4.15 21.12 -3.50
CA ARG A 14 -3.48 21.72 -2.34
C ARG A 14 -2.10 21.14 -2.05
N ALA A 15 -1.97 19.82 -1.88
CA ALA A 15 -0.75 19.27 -1.27
C ALA A 15 0.54 19.54 -2.08
N HIS A 16 0.43 19.68 -3.41
CA HIS A 16 1.58 20.02 -4.28
C HIS A 16 2.24 21.38 -3.99
N GLN A 17 1.58 22.24 -3.22
CA GLN A 17 2.10 23.56 -2.85
C GLN A 17 2.61 23.61 -1.40
N GLU A 18 2.33 22.58 -0.59
CA GLU A 18 2.54 22.61 0.86
C GLU A 18 3.67 21.70 1.33
N VAL A 19 3.92 20.59 0.62
CA VAL A 19 4.87 19.57 1.06
C VAL A 19 5.65 18.99 -0.13
N ASP A 20 6.88 18.54 0.15
CA ASP A 20 7.70 17.83 -0.85
C ASP A 20 7.34 16.34 -0.95
N TYR A 21 6.96 15.74 0.18
CA TYR A 21 6.63 14.33 0.32
C TYR A 21 5.27 14.14 0.99
N LEU A 22 4.54 13.10 0.57
CA LEU A 22 3.25 12.72 1.14
C LEU A 22 3.26 11.26 1.56
N PHE A 23 2.83 10.98 2.79
CA PHE A 23 2.56 9.63 3.29
C PHE A 23 1.05 9.41 3.37
N CYS A 24 0.60 8.29 2.80
CA CYS A 24 -0.76 7.81 2.88
C CYS A 24 -0.76 6.58 3.81
N LEU A 25 -1.38 6.73 4.97
CA LEU A 25 -1.39 5.73 6.04
C LEU A 25 -2.83 5.33 6.37
N ASP A 26 -3.07 4.05 6.64
CA ASP A 26 -4.35 3.58 7.17
C ASP A 26 -4.58 4.12 8.59
N VAL A 27 -5.81 4.56 8.89
CA VAL A 27 -6.15 5.25 10.14
C VAL A 27 -6.17 4.33 11.37
N ASP A 28 -6.32 3.03 11.17
CA ASP A 28 -6.41 2.04 12.23
C ASP A 28 -5.04 1.50 12.67
N THR A 29 -4.09 2.41 12.77
CA THR A 29 -2.69 2.12 13.05
C THR A 29 -2.14 3.07 14.12
N VAL A 30 -1.00 2.71 14.70
CA VAL A 30 -0.32 3.50 15.73
C VAL A 30 1.17 3.56 15.46
N LEU A 31 1.76 4.74 15.61
CA LEU A 31 3.20 4.94 15.63
C LEU A 31 3.73 4.56 17.01
N GLN A 32 4.48 3.46 17.09
CA GLN A 32 5.04 2.94 18.33
C GLN A 32 6.45 3.47 18.61
N ASN A 33 7.22 3.70 17.55
CA ASN A 33 8.62 4.12 17.62
C ASN A 33 8.90 5.19 16.55
N PRO A 34 10.05 5.88 16.60
CA PRO A 34 10.34 6.96 15.66
C PRO A 34 10.13 6.57 14.20
N TRP A 35 9.51 7.45 13.43
CA TRP A 35 9.36 7.33 11.99
C TRP A 35 9.97 8.56 11.35
N GLY A 36 11.09 8.41 10.66
CA GLY A 36 11.92 9.54 10.27
C GLY A 36 12.24 9.64 8.79
N PRO A 37 13.18 10.54 8.44
CA PRO A 37 13.61 10.81 7.07
C PRO A 37 14.18 9.58 6.34
N GLU A 38 14.61 8.55 7.08
CA GLU A 38 15.04 7.28 6.51
C GLU A 38 13.95 6.60 5.67
N THR A 39 12.69 6.97 5.86
CA THR A 39 11.54 6.44 5.11
C THR A 39 11.24 7.21 3.82
N LEU A 40 11.87 8.38 3.58
CA LEU A 40 11.62 9.21 2.39
C LEU A 40 12.22 8.60 1.12
N GLY A 41 11.54 8.76 0.00
CA GLY A 41 12.01 8.36 -1.32
C GLY A 41 11.04 8.86 -2.40
N ASP A 42 11.42 8.73 -3.66
CA ASP A 42 10.62 9.17 -4.80
C ASP A 42 9.26 8.46 -4.84
N MET A 43 9.27 7.14 -4.66
CA MET A 43 8.09 6.33 -4.41
C MET A 43 8.44 5.27 -3.36
N VAL A 44 7.58 5.14 -2.35
CA VAL A 44 7.81 4.34 -1.15
C VAL A 44 6.65 3.37 -0.97
N ALA A 45 6.96 2.10 -0.74
CA ALA A 45 5.99 1.07 -0.41
C ALA A 45 6.51 0.19 0.73
N ALA A 46 5.61 -0.45 1.47
CA ALA A 46 5.99 -1.33 2.58
C ALA A 46 5.63 -2.79 2.29
N ILE A 47 6.52 -3.72 2.67
CA ILE A 47 6.28 -5.17 2.50
C ILE A 47 5.21 -5.61 3.50
N HIS A 48 4.15 -6.25 3.00
CA HIS A 48 3.04 -6.70 3.83
C HIS A 48 3.51 -7.69 4.92
N PRO A 49 3.08 -7.52 6.19
CA PRO A 49 3.56 -8.33 7.32
C PRO A 49 3.14 -9.81 7.22
N GLY A 50 2.12 -10.12 6.42
CA GLY A 50 1.71 -11.50 6.15
C GLY A 50 2.57 -12.24 5.12
N TYR A 51 3.39 -11.55 4.32
CA TYR A 51 4.02 -12.12 3.13
C TYR A 51 5.55 -11.91 3.02
N PHE A 52 6.18 -11.22 3.98
CA PHE A 52 7.61 -10.91 3.93
C PHE A 52 8.56 -12.11 4.03
N THR A 53 8.09 -13.26 4.53
CA THR A 53 8.81 -14.54 4.57
C THR A 53 8.23 -15.59 3.62
N VAL A 54 7.21 -15.22 2.87
CA VAL A 54 6.46 -16.13 2.00
C VAL A 54 7.10 -16.09 0.60
N PRO A 55 7.30 -17.24 -0.07
CA PRO A 55 7.80 -17.25 -1.43
C PRO A 55 6.79 -16.61 -2.39
N ARG A 56 7.29 -15.91 -3.41
CA ARG A 56 6.51 -15.14 -4.37
C ARG A 56 5.33 -15.90 -4.99
N GLN A 57 5.51 -17.20 -5.25
CA GLN A 57 4.48 -18.08 -5.83
C GLN A 57 3.22 -18.21 -4.97
N GLN A 58 3.29 -17.82 -3.69
CA GLN A 58 2.17 -17.85 -2.75
C GLN A 58 1.61 -16.45 -2.45
N PHE A 59 2.09 -15.40 -3.15
CA PHE A 59 1.52 -14.07 -3.01
C PHE A 59 0.10 -14.04 -3.59
N PRO A 60 -0.88 -13.41 -2.91
CA PRO A 60 -2.27 -13.39 -3.32
C PRO A 60 -2.50 -12.29 -4.36
N TYR A 61 -1.72 -12.30 -5.44
CA TYR A 61 -1.95 -11.40 -6.55
C TYR A 61 -3.25 -11.75 -7.28
N GLU A 62 -3.72 -10.83 -8.10
CA GLU A 62 -4.81 -11.11 -9.02
C GLU A 62 -4.28 -11.99 -10.17
N HIS A 63 -4.87 -13.18 -10.34
CA HIS A 63 -4.48 -14.14 -11.37
C HIS A 63 -5.48 -14.23 -12.53
N ARG A 64 -6.61 -13.51 -12.45
CA ARG A 64 -7.53 -13.40 -13.60
C ARG A 64 -6.96 -12.43 -14.62
N TRP A 65 -6.52 -12.97 -15.75
CA TRP A 65 -5.95 -12.21 -16.87
C TRP A 65 -6.86 -11.08 -17.41
N VAL A 66 -8.16 -11.18 -17.16
CA VAL A 66 -9.14 -10.16 -17.54
C VAL A 66 -9.09 -8.89 -16.66
N SER A 67 -8.52 -8.96 -15.45
CA SER A 67 -8.38 -7.81 -14.56
C SER A 67 -7.13 -7.01 -14.91
N THR A 68 -7.24 -5.69 -14.85
CA THR A 68 -6.10 -4.78 -14.92
C THR A 68 -5.10 -4.99 -13.79
N ALA A 69 -5.50 -5.64 -12.68
CA ALA A 69 -4.61 -6.01 -11.58
C ALA A 69 -3.77 -7.27 -11.83
N PHE A 70 -3.94 -7.94 -12.97
CA PHE A 70 -3.32 -9.22 -13.25
C PHE A 70 -1.79 -9.22 -13.07
N VAL A 71 -1.29 -10.25 -12.39
CA VAL A 71 0.14 -10.54 -12.24
C VAL A 71 0.39 -12.00 -12.58
N ALA A 72 1.25 -12.22 -13.58
CA ALA A 72 1.68 -13.55 -14.00
C ALA A 72 2.92 -13.98 -13.19
N ASP A 73 4.11 -13.91 -13.80
CA ASP A 73 5.38 -14.40 -13.24
C ASP A 73 6.30 -13.28 -12.72
N GLU A 74 5.78 -12.06 -12.64
CA GLU A 74 6.49 -10.88 -12.17
C GLU A 74 6.20 -10.54 -10.71
N GLY A 75 6.81 -9.44 -10.23
CA GLY A 75 6.63 -8.87 -8.89
C GLY A 75 7.68 -9.32 -7.89
N ASP A 76 8.30 -8.34 -7.21
CA ASP A 76 9.40 -8.58 -6.29
C ASP A 76 8.92 -8.88 -4.85
N PHE A 77 7.91 -8.15 -4.39
CA PHE A 77 7.33 -8.26 -3.04
C PHE A 77 5.82 -8.09 -3.10
N TYR A 78 5.11 -8.70 -2.14
CA TYR A 78 3.73 -8.35 -1.88
C TYR A 78 3.69 -7.14 -0.92
N TYR A 79 3.29 -6.00 -1.45
CA TYR A 79 3.19 -4.73 -0.74
C TYR A 79 1.85 -4.61 -0.01
N GLY A 80 1.87 -4.04 1.19
CA GLY A 80 0.68 -3.79 1.98
C GLY A 80 0.01 -2.47 1.63
N GLY A 81 -1.32 -2.46 1.56
CA GLY A 81 -2.10 -1.26 1.25
C GLY A 81 -2.11 -0.20 2.35
N ALA A 82 -1.68 -0.57 3.56
CA ALA A 82 -1.72 0.31 4.73
C ALA A 82 -0.76 1.50 4.65
N VAL A 83 0.30 1.41 3.83
CA VAL A 83 1.29 2.48 3.68
C VAL A 83 1.81 2.54 2.25
N PHE A 84 1.70 3.72 1.65
CA PHE A 84 2.52 4.14 0.52
C PHE A 84 2.84 5.63 0.65
N ALA A 85 3.95 6.05 0.07
CA ALA A 85 4.39 7.43 0.15
C ALA A 85 5.29 7.79 -1.03
N GLY A 86 5.74 9.03 -1.09
CA GLY A 86 6.68 9.46 -2.11
C GLY A 86 6.76 10.97 -2.22
N GLN A 87 7.51 11.44 -3.22
CA GLN A 87 7.40 12.82 -3.68
C GLN A 87 5.96 13.08 -4.15
N VAL A 88 5.43 14.28 -3.88
CA VAL A 88 4.02 14.59 -4.16
C VAL A 88 3.61 14.31 -5.61
N ALA A 89 4.46 14.64 -6.58
CA ALA A 89 4.21 14.37 -7.99
C ALA A 89 4.07 12.86 -8.28
N ASN A 90 4.92 12.03 -7.69
CA ASN A 90 4.88 10.57 -7.88
C ASN A 90 3.68 9.94 -7.18
N VAL A 91 3.32 10.42 -5.99
CA VAL A 91 2.12 9.94 -5.28
C VAL A 91 0.85 10.31 -6.06
N TYR A 92 0.82 11.49 -6.69
CA TYR A 92 -0.27 11.89 -7.56
C TYR A 92 -0.42 10.95 -8.76
N GLU A 93 0.66 10.71 -9.49
CA GLU A 93 0.66 9.81 -10.66
C GLU A 93 0.28 8.38 -10.27
N PHE A 94 0.84 7.88 -9.16
CA PHE A 94 0.54 6.57 -8.62
C PHE A 94 -0.95 6.42 -8.27
N THR A 95 -1.51 7.36 -7.51
CA THR A 95 -2.91 7.29 -7.08
C THR A 95 -3.88 7.45 -8.26
N ARG A 96 -3.55 8.31 -9.23
CA ARG A 96 -4.31 8.43 -10.48
C ARG A 96 -4.27 7.14 -11.30
N GLY A 97 -3.10 6.52 -11.45
CA GLY A 97 -2.94 5.24 -12.14
C GLY A 97 -3.75 4.11 -11.50
N CYS A 98 -3.65 3.97 -10.18
CA CYS A 98 -4.46 3.02 -9.41
C CYS A 98 -5.96 3.26 -9.61
N HIS A 99 -6.41 4.53 -9.54
CA HIS A 99 -7.82 4.86 -9.73
C HIS A 99 -8.32 4.53 -11.15
N MET A 100 -7.55 4.85 -12.18
CA MET A 100 -7.90 4.52 -13.56
C MET A 100 -8.00 3.01 -13.79
N ALA A 101 -7.12 2.22 -13.18
CA ALA A 101 -7.20 0.76 -13.23
C ALA A 101 -8.46 0.22 -12.54
N ILE A 102 -8.84 0.79 -11.38
CA ILE A 102 -10.12 0.48 -10.71
C ILE A 102 -11.32 0.75 -11.65
N LEU A 103 -11.32 1.91 -12.33
CA LEU A 103 -12.41 2.27 -13.24
C LEU A 103 -12.49 1.34 -14.45
N ALA A 104 -11.34 0.95 -15.00
CA ALA A 104 -11.27 0.01 -16.12
C ALA A 104 -11.81 -1.38 -15.73
N ASP A 105 -11.41 -1.92 -14.59
CA ASP A 105 -11.97 -3.18 -14.06
C ASP A 105 -13.48 -3.08 -13.88
N LYS A 106 -13.94 -1.99 -13.27
CA LYS A 106 -15.36 -1.76 -13.03
C LYS A 106 -16.17 -1.67 -14.33
N ALA A 107 -15.64 -1.00 -15.35
CA ALA A 107 -16.28 -0.90 -16.67
C ALA A 107 -16.41 -2.27 -17.35
N ASN A 108 -15.47 -3.18 -17.09
CA ASN A 108 -15.49 -4.56 -17.58
C ASN A 108 -16.29 -5.51 -16.67
N GLY A 109 -16.98 -5.02 -15.64
CA GLY A 109 -17.73 -5.83 -14.69
C GLY A 109 -16.86 -6.67 -13.76
N ILE A 110 -15.59 -6.30 -13.62
CA ILE A 110 -14.59 -7.00 -12.80
C ILE A 110 -14.37 -6.21 -11.52
N MET A 111 -14.19 -6.94 -10.42
CA MET A 111 -13.68 -6.40 -9.18
C MET A 111 -12.48 -7.25 -8.80
N ALA A 112 -11.31 -6.64 -8.69
CA ALA A 112 -10.09 -7.31 -8.24
C ALA A 112 -10.33 -8.03 -6.91
N VAL A 113 -9.66 -9.16 -6.68
CA VAL A 113 -9.86 -9.97 -5.46
C VAL A 113 -9.65 -9.13 -4.19
N TRP A 114 -8.64 -8.26 -4.20
CA TRP A 114 -8.37 -7.30 -3.13
C TRP A 114 -8.11 -5.91 -3.71
N GLN A 115 -8.41 -4.86 -2.94
CA GLN A 115 -7.96 -3.49 -3.31
C GLN A 115 -6.42 -3.43 -3.37
N GLU A 116 -5.74 -4.22 -2.54
CA GLU A 116 -4.29 -4.37 -2.55
C GLU A 116 -3.75 -5.00 -3.85
N SER A 117 -4.55 -5.76 -4.60
CA SER A 117 -4.10 -6.36 -5.87
C SER A 117 -3.76 -5.29 -6.91
N LEU A 118 -4.58 -4.23 -7.00
CA LEU A 118 -4.34 -3.11 -7.92
C LEU A 118 -3.14 -2.26 -7.48
N LEU A 119 -2.99 -2.04 -6.18
CA LEU A 119 -1.83 -1.37 -5.60
C LEU A 119 -0.54 -2.13 -5.96
N ASN A 120 -0.53 -3.44 -5.75
CA ASN A 120 0.61 -4.29 -6.09
C ASN A 120 0.92 -4.24 -7.58
N ARG A 121 -0.09 -4.38 -8.45
CA ARG A 121 0.10 -4.23 -9.90
C ARG A 121 0.74 -2.90 -10.29
N CYS A 122 0.30 -1.80 -9.68
CA CYS A 122 0.85 -0.48 -9.97
C CYS A 122 2.30 -0.35 -9.52
N LEU A 123 2.65 -0.89 -8.34
CA LEU A 123 4.02 -0.89 -7.80
C LEU A 123 4.97 -1.84 -8.55
N ILE A 124 4.46 -2.93 -9.12
CA ILE A 124 5.26 -3.81 -9.99
C ILE A 124 5.61 -3.09 -11.30
N THR A 125 4.65 -2.33 -11.84
CA THR A 125 4.84 -1.56 -13.08
C THR A 125 5.75 -0.35 -12.85
N HIS A 126 5.59 0.33 -11.72
CA HIS A 126 6.37 1.49 -11.31
C HIS A 126 7.09 1.16 -10.00
N LYS A 127 8.28 0.55 -10.13
CA LYS A 127 9.03 0.05 -8.98
C LYS A 127 9.27 1.16 -7.95
N PRO A 128 8.97 0.92 -6.65
CA PRO A 128 9.27 1.89 -5.61
C PRO A 128 10.78 2.09 -5.50
N SER A 129 11.22 3.34 -5.37
CA SER A 129 12.62 3.67 -5.10
C SER A 129 13.05 3.28 -3.69
N LYS A 130 12.10 3.10 -2.78
CA LYS A 130 12.34 2.65 -1.41
C LYS A 130 11.29 1.64 -0.97
N VAL A 131 11.76 0.51 -0.45
CA VAL A 131 10.93 -0.54 0.12
C VAL A 131 11.12 -0.58 1.62
N LEU A 132 10.07 -0.30 2.38
CA LEU A 132 10.05 -0.36 3.83
C LEU A 132 9.86 -1.80 4.28
N SER A 133 10.62 -2.21 5.30
CA SER A 133 10.46 -3.51 5.92
C SER A 133 9.16 -3.60 6.73
N PRO A 134 8.68 -4.81 7.08
CA PRO A 134 7.40 -5.02 7.78
C PRO A 134 7.27 -4.32 9.13
N VAL A 135 8.38 -3.84 9.72
CA VAL A 135 8.35 -3.04 10.96
C VAL A 135 7.56 -1.73 10.81
N HIS A 136 7.33 -1.29 9.57
CA HIS A 136 6.60 -0.07 9.25
C HIS A 136 5.12 -0.32 8.96
N ILE A 137 4.62 -1.56 9.01
CA ILE A 137 3.20 -1.93 8.87
C ILE A 137 2.88 -3.25 9.58
N TRP A 138 3.28 -3.40 10.85
CA TRP A 138 3.14 -4.68 11.55
C TRP A 138 1.68 -4.98 11.97
N ASP A 139 1.30 -6.25 12.00
CA ASP A 139 0.01 -6.70 12.54
C ASP A 139 0.20 -7.10 14.01
N ASP A 140 -0.24 -6.25 14.95
CA ASP A 140 -0.05 -6.47 16.39
C ASP A 140 -0.82 -7.67 16.95
N ARG A 141 -1.72 -8.28 16.17
CA ARG A 141 -2.37 -9.54 16.56
C ARG A 141 -1.44 -10.74 16.40
N LYS A 142 -0.31 -10.57 15.69
CA LYS A 142 0.65 -11.64 15.41
C LYS A 142 1.92 -11.44 16.23
N PRO A 143 2.52 -12.54 16.75
CA PRO A 143 3.80 -12.45 17.42
C PRO A 143 4.88 -11.97 16.44
N ALA A 144 5.66 -10.99 16.87
CA ALA A 144 6.82 -10.53 16.10
C ALA A 144 7.90 -11.63 16.07
N PRO A 145 8.42 -12.03 14.89
CA PRO A 145 9.51 -12.97 14.83
C PRO A 145 10.80 -12.34 15.36
N PRO A 146 11.79 -13.14 15.81
CA PRO A 146 13.06 -12.62 16.34
C PRO A 146 13.85 -11.73 15.37
N SER A 147 13.59 -11.85 14.07
CA SER A 147 14.20 -11.01 13.04
C SER A 147 13.72 -9.55 13.07
N LEU A 148 12.53 -9.27 13.62
CA LEU A 148 12.00 -7.93 13.78
C LEU A 148 12.36 -7.39 15.16
N LYS A 149 13.48 -6.65 15.23
CA LYS A 149 14.01 -6.10 16.49
C LYS A 149 13.21 -4.92 17.04
N LEU A 150 12.41 -4.27 16.21
CA LEU A 150 11.66 -3.07 16.53
C LEU A 150 10.42 -3.00 15.64
N ILE A 151 9.29 -2.55 16.18
CA ILE A 151 8.08 -2.21 15.42
C ILE A 151 7.92 -0.69 15.48
N ARG A 152 7.83 -0.03 14.32
CA ARG A 152 7.65 1.43 14.24
C ARG A 152 6.20 1.82 14.08
N PHE A 153 5.44 1.01 13.37
CA PHE A 153 4.05 1.28 13.06
C PHE A 153 3.30 -0.03 12.92
N SER A 154 2.16 -0.12 13.58
CA SER A 154 1.37 -1.34 13.62
C SER A 154 -0.13 -1.06 13.64
N THR A 155 -0.92 -2.08 13.31
CA THR A 155 -2.38 -2.02 13.39
C THR A 155 -2.85 -1.92 14.85
N LEU A 156 -3.86 -1.09 15.12
CA LEU A 156 -4.60 -1.11 16.37
C LEU A 156 -5.38 -2.43 16.50
N VAL A 157 -5.32 -3.05 17.69
CA VAL A 157 -6.17 -4.19 18.01
C VAL A 157 -7.61 -3.71 18.14
N LYS A 158 -8.38 -3.88 17.06
CA LYS A 158 -9.81 -3.53 17.04
C LYS A 158 -10.62 -4.58 17.78
N ASP A 159 -11.45 -4.13 18.71
CA ASP A 159 -12.61 -4.91 19.11
C ASP A 159 -13.68 -4.77 18.02
N THR A 160 -13.70 -5.68 17.06
CA THR A 160 -14.48 -5.54 15.80
C THR A 160 -16.01 -5.51 15.99
N GLY A 161 -16.51 -5.69 17.22
CA GLY A 161 -17.94 -5.70 17.52
C GLY A 161 -18.67 -4.35 17.38
N TRP A 162 -17.97 -3.21 17.46
CA TRP A 162 -18.62 -1.88 17.49
C TRP A 162 -18.34 -0.99 16.26
N LEU A 163 -17.39 -1.37 15.39
CA LEU A 163 -16.89 -0.54 14.28
C LEU A 163 -17.54 -0.79 12.91
N ARG A 164 -18.51 -1.72 12.82
CA ARG A 164 -19.27 -2.01 11.60
C ARG A 164 -20.77 -1.69 11.78
N GLY A 165 -21.07 -0.57 12.43
CA GLY A 165 -22.41 0.00 12.51
C GLY A 165 -22.71 0.91 11.33
#